data_AF-A0A0K9P8F2-F1
#
_entry.id   AF-A0A0K9P8F2-F1
#
_cell.length_a   1.000
_cell.length_b   1.000
_cell.length_c   1.000
_cell.angle_alpha   90.00
_cell.angle_beta   90.00
_cell.angle_gamma   90.00
#
_symmetry.space_group_name_H-M   'P 1'
#
loop_
_entity.id
_entity.type
_entity.pdbx_description
1 polymer ?
#
loop_
_entity_poly.entity_id
_entity_poly.type
_entity_poly.pdbx_seq_one_letter_code
_entity_poly.pdbx_strand_id
1 'polypeptide(L)'
;MRIQFGNLLVDIGLINLPSVNLIGRKGKDKFDHWFSDMSQPFNMYSYQSSIIKSIVCVGLYPNVAATNDGIIGSALISNKISISDPSVNGRSFWWDGKREVNVHPSSVSFNLKKPRYPFMVFLEKVETSKIFLRDITIVSPYSILLFGGSISVQHQAGIVTIDGWLKITAPAQIAVLFKELRATLDAVLKELIRKPEISTVVKNEVVQSIVQLLLDEEKSH
;
A
#
# COMPACT_ATOMS: atom_id res chain seq x y z
N MET A 1 -15.52 15.62 -1.86
CA MET A 1 -14.31 15.84 -1.04
C MET A 1 -13.01 15.89 -1.84
N ARG A 2 -12.88 15.23 -3.00
CA ARG A 2 -11.66 15.27 -3.84
C ARG A 2 -11.10 16.68 -4.09
N ILE A 3 -11.96 17.61 -4.55
CA ILE A 3 -11.57 19.00 -4.82
C ILE A 3 -11.03 19.70 -3.55
N GLN A 4 -11.59 19.39 -2.37
CA GLN A 4 -11.14 19.99 -1.11
C GLN A 4 -9.72 19.52 -0.75
N PHE A 5 -9.43 18.22 -0.90
CA PHE A 5 -8.07 17.71 -0.71
C PHE A 5 -7.09 18.25 -1.75
N GLY A 6 -7.52 18.33 -3.01
CA GLY A 6 -6.71 18.94 -4.07
C GLY A 6 -6.32 20.38 -3.77
N ASN A 7 -7.29 21.20 -3.33
CA ASN A 7 -7.03 22.58 -2.92
C ASN A 7 -6.07 22.65 -1.73
N LEU A 8 -6.22 21.77 -0.73
CA LEU A 8 -5.30 21.73 0.40
C LEU A 8 -3.85 21.41 -0.04
N LEU A 9 -3.68 20.47 -0.99
CA LEU A 9 -2.37 20.13 -1.53
C LEU A 9 -1.74 21.30 -2.31
N VAL A 10 -2.57 22.10 -2.98
CA VAL A 10 -2.16 23.34 -3.63
C VAL A 10 -1.73 24.38 -2.58
N ASP A 11 -2.53 24.57 -1.54
CA ASP A 11 -2.26 25.55 -0.47
C ASP A 11 -0.98 25.21 0.30
N ILE A 12 -0.69 23.91 0.47
CA ILE A 12 0.57 23.42 1.06
C ILE A 12 1.76 23.64 0.09
N GLY A 13 1.53 23.77 -1.22
CA GLY A 13 2.57 23.93 -2.23
C GLY A 13 3.08 22.62 -2.84
N LEU A 14 2.41 21.49 -2.60
CA LEU A 14 2.76 20.20 -3.20
C LEU A 14 2.33 20.08 -4.66
N ILE A 15 1.27 20.79 -5.04
CA ILE A 15 0.76 20.89 -6.41
C ILE A 15 0.79 22.35 -6.84
N ASN A 16 1.43 22.63 -7.98
CA ASN A 16 1.44 23.97 -8.55
C ASN A 16 0.13 24.25 -9.30
N LEU A 17 -0.49 25.40 -9.04
CA LEU A 17 -1.61 25.88 -9.85
C LEU A 17 -1.16 26.20 -11.28
N PRO A 18 -2.07 26.11 -12.27
CA PRO A 18 -1.79 26.63 -13.60
C PRO A 18 -1.45 28.13 -13.50
N SER A 19 -0.43 28.56 -14.25
CA SER A 19 -0.09 29.98 -14.42
C SER A 19 -1.17 30.80 -15.16
N VAL A 20 -2.26 30.15 -15.57
CA VAL A 20 -3.38 30.78 -16.29
C VAL A 20 -4.38 31.32 -15.28
N ASN A 21 -4.63 32.63 -15.31
CA ASN A 21 -5.58 33.36 -14.46
C ASN A 21 -6.97 32.67 -14.39
N LEU A 22 -7.21 31.85 -13.36
CA LEU A 22 -8.51 31.25 -13.07
C LEU A 22 -9.46 32.21 -12.31
N ILE A 23 -9.16 33.51 -12.32
CA ILE A 23 -9.93 34.59 -11.70
C ILE A 23 -11.19 34.88 -12.54
N GLY A 24 -12.13 33.95 -12.57
CA GLY A 24 -13.40 34.12 -13.29
C GLY A 24 -14.47 33.17 -12.76
N ARG A 25 -15.56 33.76 -12.25
CA ARG A 25 -16.74 33.14 -11.62
C ARG A 25 -17.29 31.92 -12.41
N LYS A 26 -16.74 30.73 -12.14
CA LYS A 26 -17.27 29.35 -12.30
C LYS A 26 -16.16 28.37 -11.89
N GLY A 27 -15.65 28.51 -10.67
CA GLY A 27 -14.39 27.87 -10.24
C GLY A 27 -14.49 26.35 -10.04
N LYS A 28 -15.59 25.84 -9.49
CA LYS A 28 -15.66 24.46 -9.00
C LYS A 28 -15.56 23.40 -10.10
N ASP A 29 -16.30 23.55 -11.19
CA ASP A 29 -16.28 22.61 -12.33
C ASP A 29 -14.93 22.66 -13.08
N LYS A 30 -14.31 23.85 -13.14
CA LYS A 30 -12.98 24.03 -13.75
C LYS A 30 -11.88 23.30 -12.96
N PHE A 31 -11.91 23.40 -11.63
CA PHE A 31 -10.94 22.69 -10.78
C PHE A 31 -11.15 21.17 -10.83
N ASP A 32 -12.38 20.69 -10.91
CA ASP A 32 -12.65 19.25 -11.02
C ASP A 32 -12.09 18.66 -12.32
N HIS A 33 -12.29 19.37 -13.45
CA HIS A 33 -11.67 19.00 -14.73
C HIS A 33 -10.14 19.05 -14.66
N TRP A 34 -9.56 20.08 -14.06
CA TRP A 34 -8.10 20.20 -13.92
C TRP A 34 -7.50 19.09 -13.05
N PHE A 35 -8.08 18.78 -11.89
CA PHE A 35 -7.61 17.67 -11.06
C PHE A 35 -7.79 16.30 -11.75
N SER A 36 -8.74 16.19 -12.68
CA SER A 36 -9.00 14.97 -13.46
C SER A 36 -8.24 14.90 -14.78
N ASP A 37 -7.52 15.95 -15.15
CA ASP A 37 -6.76 15.99 -16.39
C ASP A 37 -5.52 15.09 -16.29
N MET A 38 -5.44 14.12 -17.19
CA MET A 38 -4.39 13.10 -17.23
C MET A 38 -3.05 13.65 -17.73
N SER A 39 -3.05 14.82 -18.39
CA SER A 39 -1.82 15.50 -18.79
C SER A 39 -1.08 16.15 -17.63
N GLN A 40 -1.72 16.26 -16.46
CA GLN A 40 -1.12 16.86 -15.29
C GLN A 40 0.03 15.99 -14.74
N PRO A 41 1.19 16.56 -14.38
CA PRO A 41 2.33 15.79 -13.88
C PRO A 41 2.01 14.94 -12.65
N PHE A 42 1.11 15.40 -11.76
CA PHE A 42 0.71 14.66 -10.56
C PHE A 42 -0.22 13.47 -10.85
N ASN A 43 -0.76 13.34 -12.07
CA ASN A 43 -1.60 12.22 -12.51
C ASN A 43 -0.84 11.17 -13.35
N MET A 44 0.48 11.30 -13.49
CA MET A 44 1.32 10.46 -14.35
C MET A 44 1.15 8.94 -14.12
N TYR A 45 0.96 8.51 -12.88
CA TYR A 45 0.81 7.09 -12.52
C TYR A 45 -0.62 6.68 -12.16
N SER A 46 -1.61 7.50 -12.52
CA SER A 46 -3.03 7.30 -12.14
C SER A 46 -3.69 6.04 -12.72
N TYR A 47 -3.09 5.43 -13.75
CA TYR A 47 -3.55 4.16 -14.33
C TYR A 47 -2.73 2.94 -13.88
N GLN A 48 -1.68 3.13 -13.09
CA GLN A 48 -0.79 2.05 -12.67
C GLN A 48 -1.30 1.42 -11.36
N SER A 49 -1.93 0.25 -11.47
CA SER A 49 -2.59 -0.40 -10.34
C SER A 49 -1.62 -0.74 -9.20
N SER A 50 -0.41 -1.22 -9.51
CA SER A 50 0.68 -1.46 -8.54
C SER A 50 1.02 -0.24 -7.69
N ILE A 51 1.17 0.92 -8.32
CA ILE A 51 1.47 2.18 -7.63
C ILE A 51 0.31 2.58 -6.73
N ILE A 52 -0.93 2.57 -7.25
CA ILE A 52 -2.11 2.95 -6.49
C ILE A 52 -2.31 2.03 -5.28
N LYS A 53 -2.18 0.71 -5.47
CA LYS A 53 -2.26 -0.29 -4.39
C LYS A 53 -1.17 -0.07 -3.34
N SER A 54 0.03 0.33 -3.76
CA SER A 54 1.14 0.64 -2.86
C SER A 54 0.86 1.91 -2.04
N ILE A 55 0.30 2.95 -2.65
CA ILE A 55 -0.12 4.17 -1.93
C ILE A 55 -1.28 3.88 -0.96
N VAL A 56 -2.24 3.06 -1.36
CA VAL A 56 -3.31 2.56 -0.47
C VAL A 56 -2.73 1.76 0.69
N CYS A 57 -1.70 0.93 0.43
CA CYS A 57 -0.98 0.21 1.48
C CYS A 57 -0.40 1.18 2.51
N VAL A 58 0.24 2.27 2.08
CA VAL A 58 0.82 3.27 3.00
C VAL A 58 -0.26 3.90 3.88
N GLY A 59 -1.38 4.31 3.28
CA GLY A 59 -2.44 5.01 3.99
C GLY A 59 -3.22 4.12 4.97
N LEU A 60 -3.24 2.80 4.74
CA LEU A 60 -3.98 1.85 5.57
C LEU A 60 -3.09 1.05 6.52
N TYR A 61 -1.78 0.99 6.34
CA TYR A 61 -0.88 0.35 7.31
C TYR A 61 -0.98 1.06 8.67
N PRO A 62 -1.09 0.34 9.82
CA PRO A 62 -0.83 -1.10 10.04
C PRO A 62 -2.06 -2.00 9.93
N ASN A 63 -3.18 -1.55 9.34
CA ASN A 63 -4.35 -2.40 9.11
C ASN A 63 -4.10 -3.38 7.96
N VAL A 64 -3.40 -4.46 8.26
CA VAL A 64 -3.00 -5.50 7.32
C VAL A 64 -3.48 -6.87 7.80
N ALA A 65 -3.82 -7.73 6.85
CA ALA A 65 -4.08 -9.14 7.09
C ALA A 65 -3.29 -9.99 6.09
N ALA A 66 -2.90 -11.19 6.52
CA ALA A 66 -2.12 -12.11 5.71
C ALA A 66 -2.75 -13.50 5.66
N THR A 67 -2.53 -14.20 4.56
CA THR A 67 -2.81 -15.63 4.46
C THR A 67 -1.71 -16.45 5.14
N ASN A 68 -1.88 -17.78 5.24
CA ASN A 68 -0.87 -18.68 5.81
C ASN A 68 0.52 -18.51 5.18
N ASP A 69 0.58 -18.24 3.87
CA ASP A 69 1.83 -18.05 3.16
C ASP A 69 2.56 -16.78 3.61
N GLY A 70 1.82 -15.76 4.03
CA GLY A 70 2.34 -14.46 4.49
C GLY A 70 2.58 -14.38 5.99
N ILE A 71 2.47 -15.47 6.76
CA ILE A 71 2.66 -15.48 8.22
C ILE A 71 3.87 -16.36 8.58
N ILE A 72 4.63 -15.97 9.59
CA ILE A 72 5.72 -16.80 10.12
C ILE A 72 5.16 -18.04 10.84
N GLY A 73 5.80 -19.20 10.67
CA GLY A 73 5.33 -20.46 11.25
C GLY A 73 5.21 -20.43 12.78
N SER A 74 6.13 -19.73 13.46
CA SER A 74 6.09 -19.55 14.92
C SER A 74 4.86 -18.78 15.40
N ALA A 75 4.41 -17.77 14.64
CA ALA A 75 3.20 -17.00 14.96
C ALA A 75 1.94 -17.85 14.77
N LEU A 76 1.92 -18.74 13.76
CA LEU A 76 0.83 -19.70 13.58
C LEU A 76 0.69 -20.64 14.78
N ILE A 77 1.82 -21.19 15.25
CA ILE A 77 1.86 -22.14 16.37
C ILE A 77 1.52 -21.46 17.69
N SER A 78 2.14 -20.31 17.98
CA SER A 78 1.93 -19.57 19.24
C SER A 78 0.47 -19.17 19.44
N ASN A 79 -0.20 -18.76 18.35
CA ASN A 79 -1.57 -18.28 18.41
C ASN A 79 -2.61 -19.41 18.24
N LYS A 80 -2.17 -20.68 18.24
CA LYS A 80 -3.02 -21.86 18.01
C LYS A 80 -3.95 -21.68 16.81
N ILE A 81 -3.42 -21.11 15.73
CA ILE A 81 -4.20 -20.84 14.53
C ILE A 81 -4.52 -22.19 13.88
N SER A 82 -5.77 -22.62 14.02
CA SER A 82 -6.30 -23.76 13.29
C SER A 82 -6.39 -23.39 11.82
N ILE A 83 -5.44 -23.85 11.01
CA ILE A 83 -5.48 -23.72 9.57
C ILE A 83 -6.72 -24.49 9.10
N SER A 84 -7.81 -23.78 8.83
CA SER A 84 -8.96 -24.37 8.16
C SER A 84 -8.49 -24.82 6.79
N ASP A 85 -8.57 -26.12 6.52
CA ASP A 85 -8.20 -26.68 5.22
C ASP A 85 -9.00 -25.96 4.12
N PRO A 86 -8.34 -25.31 3.14
CA PRO A 86 -9.02 -24.62 2.04
C PRO A 86 -10.01 -25.53 1.29
N SER A 87 -9.85 -26.85 1.41
CA SER A 87 -10.73 -27.87 0.82
C SER A 87 -12.17 -27.83 1.35
N VAL A 88 -12.40 -27.37 2.60
CA VAL A 88 -13.73 -27.48 3.25
C VAL A 88 -14.66 -26.32 2.87
N ASN A 89 -14.12 -25.12 2.61
CA ASN A 89 -14.91 -23.91 2.32
C ASN A 89 -14.50 -23.19 1.02
N GLY A 90 -13.41 -23.60 0.36
CA GLY A 90 -12.92 -22.98 -0.88
C GLY A 90 -12.40 -21.54 -0.75
N ARG A 91 -12.18 -21.06 0.48
CA ARG A 91 -11.76 -19.68 0.79
C ARG A 91 -10.41 -19.65 1.49
N SER A 92 -9.62 -18.63 1.18
CA SER A 92 -8.35 -18.38 1.85
C SER A 92 -8.56 -17.94 3.30
N PHE A 93 -7.80 -18.52 4.22
CA PHE A 93 -7.69 -18.08 5.61
C PHE A 93 -6.98 -16.72 5.68
N TRP A 94 -7.44 -15.82 6.56
CA TRP A 94 -6.82 -14.51 6.78
C TRP A 94 -6.64 -14.22 8.27
N TRP A 95 -5.50 -13.62 8.61
CA TRP A 95 -5.12 -13.24 9.97
C TRP A 95 -4.64 -11.80 10.03
N ASP A 96 -5.16 -10.99 10.95
CA ASP A 96 -4.82 -9.56 11.10
C ASP A 96 -3.65 -9.27 12.07
N GLY A 97 -2.92 -10.32 12.47
CA GLY A 97 -1.90 -10.25 13.51
C GLY A 97 -2.44 -10.57 14.92
N LYS A 98 -3.75 -10.49 15.14
CA LYS A 98 -4.40 -10.73 16.44
C LYS A 98 -5.43 -11.84 16.41
N ARG A 99 -6.23 -11.93 15.34
CA ARG A 99 -7.33 -12.88 15.20
C ARG A 99 -7.61 -13.23 13.74
N GLU A 100 -8.33 -14.34 13.57
CA GLU A 100 -8.84 -14.75 12.27
C GLU A 100 -9.88 -13.73 11.81
N VAL A 101 -9.77 -13.32 10.56
CA VAL A 101 -10.65 -12.35 9.92
C VAL A 101 -11.19 -12.93 8.63
N ASN A 102 -12.40 -12.50 8.25
CA ASN A 102 -13.05 -12.92 7.02
C ASN A 102 -13.31 -11.70 6.14
N VAL A 103 -13.38 -11.90 4.82
CA VAL A 103 -13.84 -10.83 3.92
C VAL A 103 -15.36 -10.71 4.05
N HIS A 104 -15.88 -9.49 4.18
CA HIS A 104 -17.31 -9.23 4.30
C HIS A 104 -18.04 -9.56 2.99
N PRO A 105 -19.27 -10.14 3.02
CA PRO A 105 -20.04 -10.47 1.81
C PRO A 105 -20.30 -9.31 0.84
N SER A 106 -20.35 -8.07 1.34
CA SER A 106 -20.52 -6.88 0.50
C SER A 106 -19.24 -6.42 -0.19
N SER A 107 -18.09 -6.98 0.16
CA SER A 107 -16.81 -6.63 -0.46
C SER A 107 -16.74 -7.18 -1.88
N VAL A 108 -16.21 -6.39 -2.82
CA VAL A 108 -15.98 -6.85 -4.20
C VAL A 108 -15.02 -8.05 -4.26
N SER A 109 -14.19 -8.23 -3.25
CA SER A 109 -13.24 -9.34 -3.13
C SER A 109 -13.78 -10.54 -2.37
N PHE A 110 -15.05 -10.57 -1.98
CA PHE A 110 -15.63 -11.68 -1.19
C PHE A 110 -15.51 -13.05 -1.87
N ASN A 111 -15.66 -13.08 -3.20
CA ASN A 111 -15.59 -14.31 -3.98
C ASN A 111 -14.16 -14.67 -4.43
N LEU A 112 -13.15 -13.93 -3.98
CA LEU A 112 -11.75 -14.20 -4.31
C LEU A 112 -11.26 -15.45 -3.58
N LYS A 113 -11.12 -16.56 -4.31
CA LYS A 113 -10.68 -17.84 -3.74
C LYS A 113 -9.19 -17.86 -3.41
N LYS A 114 -8.37 -17.44 -4.38
CA LYS A 114 -6.90 -17.43 -4.29
C LYS A 114 -6.37 -16.04 -4.65
N PRO A 115 -5.89 -15.24 -3.69
CA PRO A 115 -5.30 -13.94 -3.99
C PRO A 115 -3.94 -14.12 -4.67
N ARG A 116 -3.56 -13.15 -5.52
CA ARG A 116 -2.23 -13.13 -6.17
C ARG A 116 -1.10 -13.00 -5.15
N TYR A 117 -1.32 -12.22 -4.11
CA TYR A 117 -0.37 -11.98 -3.03
C TYR A 117 -0.98 -12.38 -1.68
N PRO A 118 -0.15 -12.79 -0.71
CA PRO A 118 -0.64 -13.27 0.57
C PRO A 118 -0.99 -12.14 1.54
N PHE A 119 -1.01 -10.88 1.09
CA PHE A 119 -1.23 -9.70 1.92
C PHE A 119 -2.41 -8.88 1.42
N MET A 120 -3.15 -8.31 2.36
CA MET A 120 -4.15 -7.29 2.07
C MET A 120 -4.15 -6.22 3.15
N VAL A 121 -4.45 -4.98 2.76
CA VAL A 121 -4.77 -3.91 3.70
C VAL A 121 -6.27 -3.67 3.74
N PHE A 122 -6.77 -3.14 4.86
CA PHE A 122 -8.20 -2.89 5.04
C PHE A 122 -8.47 -1.54 5.72
N LEU A 123 -9.61 -0.93 5.38
CA LEU A 123 -10.05 0.31 6.02
C LEU A 123 -10.95 0.04 7.23
N GLU A 124 -11.93 -0.85 7.07
CA GLU A 124 -12.95 -1.08 8.08
C GLU A 124 -13.00 -2.54 8.52
N LYS A 125 -13.01 -2.73 9.84
CA LYS A 125 -13.17 -4.03 10.51
C LYS A 125 -14.40 -3.99 11.40
N VAL A 126 -15.30 -4.94 11.20
CA VAL A 126 -16.54 -5.07 11.98
C VAL A 126 -16.66 -6.43 12.60
N GLU A 127 -17.26 -6.47 13.79
CA GLU A 127 -17.49 -7.69 14.54
C GLU A 127 -19.00 -7.86 14.70
N THR A 128 -19.54 -8.94 14.12
CA THR A 128 -20.96 -9.31 14.24
C THR A 128 -21.05 -10.76 14.71
N SER A 129 -21.35 -11.70 13.83
CA SER A 129 -21.25 -13.15 14.11
C SER A 129 -19.81 -13.65 14.04
N LYS A 130 -19.00 -13.03 13.17
CA LYS A 130 -17.56 -13.20 13.01
C LYS A 130 -16.95 -11.83 12.76
N ILE A 131 -15.62 -11.79 12.66
CA ILE A 131 -14.90 -10.57 12.33
C ILE A 131 -14.77 -10.49 10.82
N PHE A 132 -15.23 -9.37 10.26
CA PHE A 132 -15.25 -9.13 8.83
C PHE A 132 -14.51 -7.85 8.46
N LEU A 133 -13.83 -7.90 7.31
CA LEU A 133 -13.18 -6.77 6.68
C LEU A 133 -13.97 -6.36 5.45
N ARG A 134 -14.41 -5.09 5.39
CA ARG A 134 -15.29 -4.59 4.31
C ARG A 134 -14.50 -4.14 3.10
N ASP A 135 -13.77 -3.05 3.26
CA ASP A 135 -12.96 -2.48 2.17
C ASP A 135 -11.55 -3.02 2.29
N ILE A 136 -11.19 -3.90 1.36
CA ILE A 136 -9.89 -4.55 1.33
C ILE A 136 -9.20 -4.30 -0.01
N THR A 137 -7.87 -4.29 0.01
CA THR A 137 -7.04 -4.24 -1.20
C THR A 137 -5.91 -5.24 -1.04
N ILE A 138 -5.79 -6.19 -1.98
CA ILE A 138 -4.65 -7.08 -2.07
C ILE A 138 -3.42 -6.26 -2.47
N VAL A 139 -2.34 -6.37 -1.68
CA VAL A 139 -1.11 -5.60 -1.86
C VAL A 139 0.09 -6.52 -2.05
N SER A 140 1.11 -6.02 -2.73
CA SER A 140 2.28 -6.83 -3.05
C SER A 140 3.24 -6.94 -1.88
N PRO A 141 4.11 -7.97 -1.86
CA PRO A 141 5.21 -8.04 -0.92
C PRO A 141 6.11 -6.80 -0.96
N TYR A 142 6.34 -6.19 -2.14
CA TYR A 142 7.15 -4.97 -2.21
C TYR A 142 6.47 -3.76 -1.56
N SER A 143 5.14 -3.62 -1.69
CA SER A 143 4.40 -2.57 -0.96
C SER A 143 4.60 -2.71 0.56
N ILE A 144 4.51 -3.94 1.09
CA ILE A 144 4.74 -4.23 2.50
C ILE A 144 6.22 -4.03 2.90
N LEU A 145 7.16 -4.45 2.05
CA LEU A 145 8.60 -4.24 2.27
C LEU A 145 8.98 -2.76 2.25
N LEU A 146 8.27 -1.90 1.51
CA LEU A 146 8.58 -0.47 1.45
C LEU A 146 7.87 0.33 2.54
N PHE A 147 6.61 0.00 2.84
CA PHE A 147 5.74 0.85 3.68
C PHE A 147 5.24 0.20 4.96
N GLY A 148 5.54 -1.08 5.16
CA GLY A 148 5.21 -1.77 6.41
C GLY A 148 6.11 -1.34 7.57
N GLY A 149 6.02 -2.03 8.69
CA GLY A 149 6.78 -1.71 9.89
C GLY A 149 8.21 -2.24 9.88
N SER A 150 8.70 -2.63 11.05
CA SER A 150 10.08 -3.01 11.31
C SER A 150 10.53 -4.24 10.50
N ILE A 151 11.67 -4.13 9.81
CA ILE A 151 12.24 -5.21 8.99
C ILE A 151 13.30 -6.00 9.78
N SER A 152 13.04 -7.29 10.02
CA SER A 152 14.00 -8.26 10.52
C SER A 152 14.38 -9.28 9.43
N VAL A 153 15.67 -9.61 9.31
CA VAL A 153 16.19 -10.45 8.22
C VAL A 153 16.81 -11.72 8.79
N GLN A 154 16.22 -12.87 8.43
CA GLN A 154 16.73 -14.19 8.77
C GLN A 154 17.54 -14.72 7.58
N HIS A 155 18.81 -14.31 7.52
CA HIS A 155 19.70 -14.52 6.37
C HIS A 155 19.81 -16.00 5.97
N GLN A 156 19.96 -16.89 6.94
CA GLN A 156 20.12 -18.33 6.70
C GLN A 156 18.86 -18.99 6.10
N ALA A 157 17.68 -18.44 6.39
CA ALA A 157 16.41 -18.99 5.94
C ALA A 157 15.86 -18.30 4.67
N GLY A 158 16.47 -17.19 4.22
CA GLY A 158 15.91 -16.38 3.12
C GLY A 158 14.55 -15.77 3.46
N ILE A 159 14.31 -15.48 4.75
CA ILE A 159 13.03 -14.97 5.25
C ILE A 159 13.23 -13.56 5.79
N VAL A 160 12.36 -12.66 5.36
CA VAL A 160 12.21 -11.31 5.88
C VAL A 160 10.93 -11.25 6.69
N THR A 161 11.02 -10.76 7.91
CA THR A 161 9.87 -10.61 8.81
C THR A 161 9.54 -9.13 9.00
N ILE A 162 8.27 -8.77 8.85
CA ILE A 162 7.77 -7.40 9.08
C ILE A 162 6.91 -7.39 10.34
N ASP A 163 7.23 -6.48 11.27
CA ASP A 163 6.59 -6.35 12.60
C ASP A 163 6.50 -7.66 13.40
N GLY A 164 7.44 -8.56 13.16
CA GLY A 164 7.57 -9.80 13.91
C GLY A 164 6.54 -10.89 13.57
N TRP A 165 5.68 -10.71 12.55
CA TRP A 165 4.69 -11.75 12.20
C TRP A 165 4.44 -11.95 10.71
N LEU A 166 4.55 -10.88 9.89
CA LEU A 166 4.42 -10.99 8.44
C LEU A 166 5.69 -11.62 7.88
N LYS A 167 5.54 -12.60 6.98
CA LYS A 167 6.63 -13.37 6.38
C LYS A 167 6.72 -13.08 4.90
N ILE A 168 7.88 -12.65 4.44
CA ILE A 168 8.21 -12.50 3.02
C ILE A 168 9.44 -13.35 2.72
N THR A 169 9.33 -14.25 1.76
CA THR A 169 10.46 -15.06 1.28
C THR A 169 11.24 -14.24 0.27
N ALA A 170 12.42 -13.77 0.66
CA ALA A 170 13.29 -12.98 -0.21
C ALA A 170 14.76 -13.10 0.24
N PRO A 171 15.71 -13.03 -0.70
CA PRO A 171 17.13 -12.95 -0.35
C PRO A 171 17.42 -11.78 0.59
N ALA A 172 18.39 -11.93 1.49
CA ALA A 172 18.77 -10.88 2.43
C ALA A 172 19.14 -9.55 1.73
N GLN A 173 19.73 -9.63 0.54
CA GLN A 173 20.06 -8.46 -0.29
C GLN A 173 18.83 -7.60 -0.61
N ILE A 174 17.68 -8.22 -0.90
CA ILE A 174 16.43 -7.51 -1.14
C ILE A 174 15.99 -6.77 0.12
N ALA A 175 16.08 -7.42 1.28
CA ALA A 175 15.71 -6.80 2.55
C ALA A 175 16.58 -5.59 2.90
N VAL A 176 17.89 -5.68 2.65
CA VAL A 176 18.84 -4.57 2.83
C VAL A 176 18.52 -3.44 1.85
N LEU A 177 18.27 -3.75 0.57
CA LEU A 177 17.85 -2.76 -0.43
C LEU A 177 16.61 -1.98 0.04
N PHE A 178 15.57 -2.66 0.50
CA PHE A 178 14.36 -1.99 0.99
C PHE A 178 14.60 -1.14 2.25
N LYS A 179 15.53 -1.54 3.14
CA LYS A 179 15.93 -0.70 4.28
C LYS A 179 16.57 0.61 3.82
N GLU A 180 17.49 0.54 2.87
CA GLU A 180 18.14 1.74 2.32
C GLU A 180 17.17 2.62 1.53
N LEU A 181 16.28 2.02 0.73
CA LEU A 181 15.23 2.75 0.01
C LEU A 181 14.29 3.48 0.97
N ARG A 182 13.89 2.86 2.08
CA ARG A 182 13.08 3.50 3.12
C ARG A 182 13.80 4.70 3.73
N ALA A 183 15.05 4.53 4.17
CA ALA A 183 15.82 5.60 4.77
C ALA A 183 15.99 6.80 3.81
N THR A 184 16.21 6.50 2.53
CA THR A 184 16.37 7.53 1.50
C THR A 184 15.04 8.22 1.18
N LEU A 185 13.95 7.45 1.07
CA LEU A 185 12.60 8.01 0.89
C LEU A 185 12.21 8.90 2.07
N ASP A 186 12.49 8.50 3.31
CA ASP A 186 12.25 9.30 4.51
C ASP A 186 13.03 10.61 4.48
N ALA A 187 14.27 10.61 3.99
CA ALA A 187 15.04 11.84 3.81
C ALA A 187 14.40 12.77 2.78
N VAL A 188 13.94 12.23 1.65
CA VAL A 188 13.23 13.00 0.61
C VAL A 188 11.92 13.58 1.16
N LEU A 189 11.14 12.79 1.90
CA LEU A 189 9.89 13.25 2.51
C LEU A 189 10.12 14.31 3.59
N LYS A 190 11.17 14.19 4.38
CA LYS A 190 11.54 15.22 5.37
C LYS A 190 11.87 16.55 4.69
N GLU A 191 12.66 16.54 3.63
CA GLU A 191 12.96 17.76 2.87
C GLU A 191 11.69 18.35 2.25
N LEU A 192 10.80 17.50 1.71
CA LEU A 192 9.52 17.93 1.16
C LEU A 192 8.61 18.58 2.20
N ILE A 193 8.57 18.05 3.42
CA ILE A 193 7.82 18.63 4.54
C ILE A 193 8.42 19.99 4.96
N ARG A 194 9.74 20.13 4.92
CA ARG A 194 10.41 21.40 5.28
C ARG A 194 10.20 22.48 4.22
N LYS A 195 10.19 22.13 2.93
CA LYS A 195 10.09 23.05 1.80
C LYS A 195 9.21 22.46 0.69
N PRO A 196 7.87 22.52 0.84
CA PRO A 196 6.96 21.90 -0.10
C PRO A 196 6.99 22.57 -1.49
N GLU A 197 7.27 23.88 -1.56
CA GLU A 197 7.30 24.62 -2.84
C GLU A 197 8.45 24.22 -3.80
N ILE A 198 9.48 23.51 -3.32
CA ILE A 198 10.61 23.02 -4.14
C ILE A 198 10.29 21.62 -4.68
N SER A 199 9.03 21.36 -5.06
CA SER A 199 8.56 20.04 -5.51
C SER A 199 9.14 19.65 -6.89
N THR A 200 10.44 19.35 -6.92
CA THR A 200 11.11 18.55 -7.95
C THR A 200 11.15 17.08 -7.55
N VAL A 201 10.23 16.64 -6.67
CA VAL A 201 10.12 15.24 -6.21
C VAL A 201 9.90 14.29 -7.39
N VAL A 202 9.18 14.74 -8.42
CA VAL A 202 8.97 13.97 -9.66
C VAL A 202 10.28 13.68 -10.39
N LYS A 203 11.31 14.53 -10.23
CA LYS A 203 12.64 14.34 -10.83
C LYS A 203 13.63 13.64 -9.90
N ASN A 204 13.22 13.27 -8.68
CA ASN A 204 14.09 12.60 -7.74
C ASN A 204 14.35 11.16 -8.21
N GLU A 205 15.62 10.82 -8.45
CA GLU A 205 16.03 9.51 -8.97
C GLU A 205 15.62 8.35 -8.04
N VAL A 206 15.59 8.58 -6.73
CA VAL A 206 15.18 7.58 -5.74
C VAL A 206 13.69 7.28 -5.88
N VAL A 207 12.86 8.31 -6.00
CA VAL A 207 11.41 8.16 -6.19
C VAL A 207 11.14 7.44 -7.50
N GLN A 208 11.84 7.81 -8.58
CA GLN A 208 11.72 7.14 -9.88
C GLN A 208 12.15 5.67 -9.80
N SER A 209 13.23 5.36 -9.08
CA SER A 209 13.69 3.99 -8.87
C SER A 209 12.68 3.15 -8.08
N ILE A 210 12.07 3.73 -7.05
CA ILE A 210 11.00 3.08 -6.27
C ILE A 210 9.78 2.82 -7.15
N VAL A 211 9.36 3.80 -7.95
CA VAL A 211 8.24 3.64 -8.88
C VAL A 211 8.53 2.51 -9.87
N GLN A 212 9.71 2.52 -10.49
CA GLN A 212 10.12 1.48 -11.43
C GLN A 212 10.12 0.09 -10.78
N LEU A 213 10.64 -0.03 -9.55
CA LEU A 213 10.65 -1.27 -8.78
C LEU A 213 9.23 -1.82 -8.55
N LEU A 214 8.27 -0.96 -8.22
CA LEU A 214 6.87 -1.35 -8.02
C LEU A 214 6.18 -1.73 -9.34
N LEU A 215 6.50 -1.06 -10.44
CA LEU A 215 5.96 -1.37 -11.77
C LEU A 215 6.48 -2.72 -12.30
N ASP A 216 7.74 -3.05 -12.05
CA ASP A 216 8.35 -4.28 -12.57
C ASP A 216 7.91 -5.54 -11.81
N GLU A 217 7.55 -5.43 -10.54
CA GLU A 217 6.93 -6.52 -9.78
C GLU A 217 5.58 -6.93 -10.38
N GLU A 218 4.80 -5.97 -10.90
CA GLU A 218 3.52 -6.26 -11.54
C GLU A 218 3.69 -7.04 -12.85
N LYS A 219 4.74 -6.75 -13.63
CA LYS A 219 5.04 -7.41 -14.92
C LYS A 219 5.66 -8.80 -14.78
N SER A 220 6.30 -9.09 -13.65
CA SER A 220 7.05 -10.33 -13.44
C SER A 220 6.17 -11.58 -13.22
N HIS A 221 4.84 -11.45 -13.27
CA HIS A 221 3.85 -12.52 -13.15
C HIS A 221 2.61 -12.24 -13.99
#